data_AF-A0A7X8ZIA2-F1
#
_entry.id   AF-A0A7X8ZIA2-F1
#
_cell.length_a   1.000
_cell.length_b   1.000
_cell.length_c   1.000
_cell.angle_alpha   90.00
_cell.angle_beta   90.00
_cell.angle_gamma   90.00
#
_symmetry.space_group_name_H-M   'P 1'
#
loop_
_entity.id
_entity.type
_entity.pdbx_description
1 polymer ?
#
loop_
_entity_poly.entity_id
_entity_poly.type
_entity_poly.pdbx_seq_one_letter_code
_entity_poly.pdbx_strand_id
1 'polypeptide(L)'
;MNRQRNLFSREEMLKMNIEKLLERGVSVEQIAEIAFKQQSKWKPDISFSECLESVEKILSLRDVFHLLQLGAEIDRLTEAEAFQGPIQAILMSDQGMFGIDELFGIELAGIYGTIGRTNFGDIDVNKPGVISKLNEAGKKNKGVCHTFMDDIVGAIAAAASTRVAQIENEIEARKDPSIIEQFKLF
;
A
#
# COMPACT_ATOMS: atom_id res chain seq x y z
N MET A 1 22.57 -2.96 -22.47
CA MET A 1 21.40 -3.69 -23.00
C MET A 1 20.96 -4.71 -21.95
N ASN A 2 19.75 -4.59 -21.44
CA ASN A 2 19.22 -5.54 -20.46
C ASN A 2 18.82 -6.84 -21.17
N ARG A 3 19.68 -7.87 -21.11
CA ARG A 3 19.49 -9.13 -21.85
C ARG A 3 18.29 -9.96 -21.40
N GLN A 4 17.69 -9.65 -20.24
CA GLN A 4 16.59 -10.42 -19.64
C GLN A 4 15.36 -9.56 -19.25
N ARG A 5 15.30 -8.28 -19.64
CA ARG A 5 14.24 -7.30 -19.26
C ARG A 5 13.79 -7.42 -17.80
N ASN A 6 14.72 -7.22 -16.87
CA ASN A 6 14.48 -7.18 -15.42
C ASN A 6 14.60 -5.76 -14.80
N LEU A 7 14.60 -4.72 -15.62
CA LEU A 7 14.64 -3.32 -15.20
C LEU A 7 13.45 -2.61 -15.82
N PHE A 8 12.71 -1.88 -14.99
CA PHE A 8 11.47 -1.20 -15.36
C PHE A 8 11.55 0.27 -14.97
N SER A 9 10.95 1.12 -15.80
CA SER A 9 10.76 2.54 -15.47
C SER A 9 9.74 2.71 -14.34
N ARG A 10 9.65 3.91 -13.76
CA ARG A 10 8.62 4.23 -12.76
C ARG A 10 7.21 4.08 -13.32
N GLU A 11 7.00 4.48 -14.58
CA GLU A 11 5.71 4.37 -15.26
C GLU A 11 5.32 2.92 -15.52
N GLU A 12 6.28 2.08 -15.94
CA GLU A 12 6.06 0.64 -16.11
C GLU A 12 5.71 -0.02 -14.78
N MET A 13 6.47 0.24 -13.71
CA MET A 13 6.20 -0.32 -12.38
C MET A 13 4.83 0.11 -11.84
N LEU A 14 4.47 1.39 -11.99
CA LEU A 14 3.15 1.90 -11.60
C LEU A 14 2.05 1.14 -12.32
N LYS A 15 2.12 1.05 -13.65
CA LYS A 15 1.12 0.36 -14.47
C LYS A 15 0.96 -1.12 -14.05
N MET A 16 2.08 -1.83 -13.90
CA MET A 16 2.07 -3.25 -13.50
C MET A 16 1.49 -3.46 -12.10
N ASN A 17 1.74 -2.53 -11.16
CA ASN A 17 1.17 -2.60 -9.83
C ASN A 17 -0.34 -2.31 -9.83
N ILE A 18 -0.80 -1.35 -10.63
CA ILE A 18 -2.25 -1.08 -10.79
C ILE A 18 -2.94 -2.30 -11.38
N GLU A 19 -2.39 -2.88 -12.45
CA GLU A 19 -2.93 -4.11 -13.06
C GLU A 19 -2.97 -5.26 -12.04
N LYS A 20 -1.90 -5.45 -11.26
CA LYS A 20 -1.85 -6.47 -10.22
C LYS A 20 -2.89 -6.26 -9.12
N LEU A 21 -3.10 -5.02 -8.66
CA LEU A 21 -4.15 -4.71 -7.68
C LEU A 21 -5.53 -5.02 -8.22
N LEU A 22 -5.80 -4.65 -9.49
CA LEU A 22 -7.08 -4.92 -10.14
C LEU A 22 -7.34 -6.43 -10.30
N GLU A 23 -6.32 -7.22 -10.64
CA GLU A 23 -6.41 -8.69 -10.65
C GLU A 23 -6.81 -9.27 -9.29
N ARG A 24 -6.44 -8.60 -8.20
CA ARG A 24 -6.78 -8.96 -6.81
C ARG A 24 -8.04 -8.27 -6.29
N GLY A 25 -8.79 -7.59 -7.15
CA GLY A 25 -10.06 -6.96 -6.82
C GLY A 25 -9.95 -5.62 -6.07
N VAL A 26 -8.80 -4.96 -6.14
CA VAL A 26 -8.52 -3.69 -5.46
C VAL A 26 -8.28 -2.59 -6.49
N SER A 27 -8.97 -1.46 -6.37
CA SER A 27 -8.69 -0.26 -7.19
C SER A 27 -7.88 0.77 -6.40
N VAL A 28 -7.14 1.63 -7.11
CA VAL A 28 -6.33 2.70 -6.51
C VAL A 28 -7.21 3.67 -5.73
N GLU A 29 -8.41 3.96 -6.23
CA GLU A 29 -9.40 4.84 -5.60
C GLU A 29 -9.87 4.29 -4.25
N GLN A 30 -10.01 2.97 -4.12
CA GLN A 30 -10.39 2.35 -2.85
C GLN A 30 -9.29 2.50 -1.79
N ILE A 31 -8.01 2.44 -2.21
CA ILE A 31 -6.87 2.69 -1.32
C ILE A 31 -6.83 4.18 -0.92
N ALA A 32 -7.03 5.06 -1.90
CA ALA A 32 -7.08 6.50 -1.67
C ALA A 32 -8.23 6.90 -0.73
N GLU A 33 -9.38 6.22 -0.80
CA GLU A 33 -10.52 6.44 0.11
C GLU A 33 -10.16 6.14 1.57
N ILE A 34 -9.35 5.11 1.82
CA ILE A 34 -8.87 4.79 3.18
C ILE A 34 -7.94 5.90 3.67
N ALA A 35 -6.96 6.31 2.84
CA ALA A 35 -6.04 7.39 3.19
C ALA A 35 -6.79 8.71 3.47
N PHE A 36 -7.76 9.05 2.61
CA PHE A 36 -8.63 10.20 2.74
C PHE A 36 -9.38 10.17 4.07
N LYS A 37 -10.13 9.09 4.35
CA LYS A 37 -10.89 8.95 5.61
C LYS A 37 -9.99 9.01 6.84
N GLN A 38 -8.78 8.46 6.76
CA GLN A 38 -7.84 8.52 7.88
C GLN A 38 -7.41 9.95 8.16
N GLN A 39 -7.13 10.75 7.13
CA GLN A 39 -6.70 12.13 7.32
C GLN A 39 -7.83 13.13 7.55
N SER A 40 -9.04 12.88 7.05
CA SER A 40 -10.20 13.73 7.33
C SER A 40 -10.51 13.85 8.83
N LYS A 41 -10.03 12.90 9.65
CA LYS A 41 -10.10 12.97 11.12
C LYS A 41 -9.30 14.15 11.69
N TRP A 42 -8.25 14.60 11.00
CA TRP A 42 -7.35 15.67 11.43
C TRP A 42 -7.53 16.95 10.63
N LYS A 43 -7.82 16.84 9.33
CA LYS A 43 -8.03 17.98 8.43
C LYS A 43 -9.28 17.79 7.56
N PRO A 44 -10.36 18.55 7.80
CA PRO A 44 -11.62 18.40 7.07
C PRO A 44 -11.51 18.68 5.57
N ASP A 45 -10.65 19.64 5.18
CA ASP A 45 -10.54 20.15 3.82
C ASP A 45 -9.47 19.43 2.98
N ILE A 46 -9.17 18.17 3.30
CA ILE A 46 -8.15 17.42 2.58
C ILE A 46 -8.60 17.07 1.16
N SER A 47 -7.68 17.07 0.19
CA SER A 47 -8.03 16.73 -1.18
C SER A 47 -7.97 15.23 -1.42
N PHE A 48 -9.07 14.65 -1.91
CA PHE A 48 -9.07 13.27 -2.40
C PHE A 48 -8.10 13.06 -3.56
N SER A 49 -7.91 14.08 -4.42
CA SER A 49 -6.97 13.97 -5.54
C SER A 49 -5.52 13.84 -5.07
N GLU A 50 -5.16 14.50 -3.97
CA GLU A 50 -3.82 14.38 -3.36
C GLU A 50 -3.62 13.01 -2.74
N CYS A 51 -4.67 12.42 -2.16
CA CYS A 51 -4.63 11.02 -1.71
C CYS A 51 -4.39 10.07 -2.89
N LEU A 52 -5.12 10.25 -4.00
CA LEU A 52 -4.97 9.43 -5.20
C LEU A 52 -3.56 9.54 -5.80
N GLU A 53 -3.06 10.77 -5.99
CA GLU A 53 -1.70 11.02 -6.47
C GLU A 53 -0.66 10.41 -5.52
N SER A 54 -0.90 10.46 -4.21
CA SER A 54 -0.02 9.84 -3.22
C SER A 54 0.05 8.32 -3.38
N VAL A 55 -1.09 7.66 -3.58
CA VAL A 55 -1.13 6.21 -3.83
C VAL A 55 -0.37 5.88 -5.11
N GLU A 56 -0.64 6.56 -6.23
CA GLU A 56 0.09 6.33 -7.50
C GLU A 56 1.59 6.58 -7.35
N LYS A 57 1.99 7.63 -6.63
CA LYS A 57 3.40 7.93 -6.35
C LYS A 57 4.06 6.77 -5.62
N ILE A 58 3.40 6.21 -4.61
CA ILE A 58 3.87 5.08 -3.81
C ILE A 58 4.00 3.82 -4.68
N LEU A 59 2.97 3.51 -5.47
CA LEU A 59 2.96 2.37 -6.38
C LEU A 59 4.07 2.47 -7.44
N SER A 60 4.55 3.66 -7.77
CA SER A 60 5.70 3.85 -8.69
C SER A 60 7.08 3.60 -8.06
N LEU A 61 7.16 3.38 -6.74
CA LEU A 61 8.43 3.17 -6.04
C LEU A 61 8.92 1.73 -6.21
N ARG A 62 10.24 1.57 -6.30
CA ARG A 62 10.86 0.28 -6.62
C ARG A 62 10.65 -0.79 -5.55
N ASP A 63 10.82 -0.43 -4.28
CA ASP A 63 10.66 -1.39 -3.19
C ASP A 63 9.18 -1.78 -3.03
N VAL A 64 8.27 -0.82 -3.21
CA VAL A 64 6.82 -1.06 -3.25
C VAL A 64 6.45 -2.00 -4.40
N PHE A 65 7.03 -1.81 -5.58
CA PHE A 65 6.87 -2.71 -6.71
C PHE A 65 7.29 -4.14 -6.37
N HIS A 66 8.46 -4.33 -5.78
CA HIS A 66 8.89 -5.69 -5.41
C HIS A 66 8.01 -6.31 -4.33
N LEU A 67 7.65 -5.57 -3.28
CA LEU A 67 6.79 -6.05 -2.20
C LEU A 67 5.41 -6.45 -2.72
N LEU A 68 4.77 -5.59 -3.53
CA LEU A 68 3.44 -5.85 -4.08
C LEU A 68 3.45 -7.04 -5.03
N GLN A 69 4.38 -7.09 -5.99
CA GLN A 69 4.45 -8.20 -6.95
C GLN A 69 4.75 -9.53 -6.25
N LEU A 70 5.66 -9.55 -5.27
CA LEU A 70 6.00 -10.76 -4.53
C LEU A 70 4.85 -11.22 -3.63
N GLY A 71 4.25 -10.32 -2.84
CA GLY A 71 3.15 -10.67 -1.94
C GLY A 71 1.93 -11.19 -2.71
N ALA A 72 1.55 -10.52 -3.80
CA ALA A 72 0.45 -10.96 -4.65
C ALA A 72 0.72 -12.34 -5.30
N GLU A 73 1.97 -12.62 -5.66
CA GLU A 73 2.35 -13.93 -6.21
C GLU A 73 2.37 -15.03 -5.15
N ILE A 74 2.75 -14.73 -3.91
CA ILE A 74 2.64 -15.67 -2.79
C ILE A 74 1.17 -16.04 -2.55
N ASP A 75 0.27 -15.06 -2.51
CA ASP A 75 -1.17 -15.30 -2.38
C ASP A 75 -1.67 -16.20 -3.54
N ARG A 76 -1.35 -15.85 -4.79
CA ARG A 76 -1.75 -16.64 -5.98
C ARG A 76 -1.21 -18.07 -5.98
N LEU A 77 0.05 -18.26 -5.58
CA LEU A 77 0.67 -19.59 -5.48
C LEU A 77 0.05 -20.42 -4.35
N THR A 78 -0.38 -19.77 -3.28
CA THR A 78 -1.11 -20.41 -2.18
C THR A 78 -2.46 -20.91 -2.68
N GLU A 79 -3.20 -20.08 -3.44
CA GLU A 79 -4.45 -20.46 -4.09
C GLU A 79 -4.27 -21.64 -5.07
N ALA A 80 -3.12 -21.70 -5.75
CA ALA A 80 -2.78 -22.75 -6.71
C ALA A 80 -2.21 -24.04 -6.06
N GLU A 81 -2.16 -24.13 -4.73
CA GLU A 81 -1.56 -25.24 -3.99
C GLU A 81 -0.12 -25.58 -4.42
N ALA A 82 0.65 -24.55 -4.79
CA ALA A 82 1.96 -24.72 -5.41
C ALA A 82 3.12 -24.79 -4.41
N PHE A 83 2.90 -24.47 -3.13
CA PHE A 83 3.94 -24.56 -2.11
C PHE A 83 4.12 -25.98 -1.58
N GLN A 84 5.38 -26.33 -1.28
CA GLN A 84 5.72 -27.62 -0.68
C GLN A 84 5.87 -27.49 0.83
N GLY A 85 5.42 -28.51 1.57
CA GLY A 85 5.59 -28.59 3.01
C GLY A 85 4.56 -27.77 3.81
N PRO A 86 4.84 -27.51 5.10
CA PRO A 86 3.84 -26.94 6.02
C PRO A 86 3.43 -25.51 5.68
N ILE A 87 4.25 -24.76 4.93
CA ILE A 87 3.98 -23.36 4.60
C ILE A 87 2.70 -23.19 3.76
N GLN A 88 2.35 -24.17 2.91
CA GLN A 88 1.12 -24.16 2.14
C GLN A 88 -0.11 -24.07 3.06
N ALA A 89 -0.13 -24.88 4.12
CA ALA A 89 -1.23 -24.89 5.07
C ALA A 89 -1.25 -23.63 5.94
N ILE A 90 -0.08 -23.15 6.37
CA ILE A 90 0.07 -21.92 7.16
C ILE A 90 -0.51 -20.72 6.41
N LEU A 91 -0.09 -20.52 5.16
CA LEU A 91 -0.56 -19.44 4.29
C LEU A 91 -2.06 -19.56 3.98
N MET A 92 -2.52 -20.76 3.59
CA MET A 92 -3.94 -20.98 3.27
C MET A 92 -4.86 -20.77 4.48
N SER A 93 -4.36 -21.04 5.69
CA SER A 93 -5.15 -20.85 6.93
C SER A 93 -5.16 -19.43 7.46
N ASP A 94 -4.36 -18.52 6.87
CA ASP A 94 -4.16 -17.17 7.39
C ASP A 94 -3.85 -17.20 8.89
N GLN A 95 -2.84 -17.99 9.26
CA GLN A 95 -2.56 -18.29 10.65
C GLN A 95 -2.12 -17.01 11.37
N GLY A 96 -2.89 -16.51 12.35
CA GLY A 96 -2.59 -15.25 13.05
C GLY A 96 -1.30 -15.21 13.90
N MET A 97 -0.41 -16.20 13.80
CA MET A 97 0.97 -16.16 14.35
C MET A 97 2.04 -16.20 13.25
N PHE A 98 1.63 -16.31 12.00
CA PHE A 98 2.47 -16.06 10.85
C PHE A 98 2.58 -14.55 10.73
N GLY A 99 3.78 -14.03 10.98
CA GLY A 99 4.04 -12.59 11.16
C GLY A 99 4.82 -11.96 10.01
N ILE A 100 4.88 -12.61 8.85
CA ILE A 100 5.85 -12.29 7.78
C ILE A 100 5.23 -11.34 6.74
N ASP A 101 3.94 -11.46 6.53
CA ASP A 101 3.05 -10.52 5.85
C ASP A 101 3.11 -9.13 6.51
N GLU A 102 3.10 -9.03 7.84
CA GLU A 102 3.18 -7.74 8.52
C GLU A 102 4.56 -7.09 8.35
N LEU A 103 5.63 -7.86 8.10
CA LEU A 103 6.94 -7.27 7.75
C LEU A 103 6.84 -6.47 6.44
N PHE A 104 6.05 -6.93 5.47
CA PHE A 104 5.82 -6.21 4.21
C PHE A 104 5.02 -4.94 4.51
N GLY A 105 3.97 -5.07 5.31
CA GLY A 105 3.13 -3.95 5.71
C GLY A 105 3.90 -2.86 6.45
N ILE A 106 4.68 -3.23 7.47
CA ILE A 106 5.47 -2.30 8.30
C ILE A 106 6.52 -1.56 7.47
N GLU A 107 7.29 -2.25 6.63
CA GLU A 107 8.33 -1.61 5.83
C GLU A 107 7.73 -0.69 4.75
N LEU A 108 6.66 -1.13 4.08
CA LEU A 108 5.95 -0.31 3.09
C LEU A 108 5.34 0.93 3.74
N ALA A 109 4.64 0.78 4.87
CA ALA A 109 4.02 1.91 5.56
C ALA A 109 5.07 2.92 6.04
N GLY A 110 6.29 2.47 6.36
CA GLY A 110 7.38 3.28 6.88
C GLY A 110 8.11 4.16 5.87
N ILE A 111 7.82 4.07 4.56
CA ILE A 111 8.58 4.78 3.50
C ILE A 111 8.56 6.31 3.64
N TYR A 112 7.51 6.87 4.25
CA TYR A 112 7.39 8.30 4.56
C TYR A 112 7.61 8.60 6.06
N GLY A 113 8.26 7.68 6.79
CA GLY A 113 8.62 7.86 8.19
C GLY A 113 7.82 6.98 9.15
N THR A 114 8.18 7.05 10.43
CA THR A 114 7.68 6.16 11.49
C THR A 114 6.18 6.30 11.76
N ILE A 115 5.59 7.48 11.51
CA ILE A 115 4.14 7.73 11.64
C ILE A 115 3.33 6.80 10.73
N GLY A 116 3.86 6.48 9.54
CA GLY A 116 3.19 5.54 8.64
C GLY A 116 3.04 4.15 9.24
N ARG A 117 4.05 3.67 10.00
CA ARG A 117 4.00 2.38 10.69
C ARG A 117 2.90 2.34 11.76
N THR A 118 2.73 3.42 12.52
CA THR A 118 1.65 3.50 13.51
C THR A 118 0.28 3.60 12.86
N ASN A 119 0.16 4.34 11.75
CA ASN A 119 -1.09 4.39 10.97
C ASN A 119 -1.45 3.02 10.38
N PHE A 120 -0.46 2.25 9.93
CA PHE A 120 -0.66 0.90 9.45
C PHE A 120 -1.22 -0.01 10.55
N GLY A 121 -0.67 0.03 11.76
CA GLY A 121 -1.22 -0.75 12.88
C GLY A 121 -2.69 -0.44 13.18
N ASP A 122 -3.12 0.82 13.11
CA ASP A 122 -4.54 1.19 13.26
C ASP A 122 -5.40 0.64 12.10
N ILE A 123 -4.91 0.73 10.86
CA ILE A 123 -5.59 0.22 9.67
C ILE A 123 -5.70 -1.30 9.70
N ASP A 124 -4.64 -1.99 10.12
CA ASP A 124 -4.59 -3.44 10.23
C ASP A 124 -5.59 -3.96 11.27
N VAL A 125 -5.68 -3.32 12.44
CA VAL A 125 -6.66 -3.71 13.47
C VAL A 125 -8.11 -3.47 13.01
N ASN A 126 -8.38 -2.34 12.36
CA ASN A 126 -9.75 -1.95 12.01
C ASN A 126 -10.22 -2.46 10.64
N LYS A 127 -9.29 -2.91 9.79
CA LYS A 127 -9.48 -3.37 8.40
C LYS A 127 -10.51 -2.52 7.62
N PRO A 128 -10.33 -1.19 7.45
CA PRO A 128 -11.33 -0.32 6.82
C PRO A 128 -11.47 -0.55 5.31
N GLY A 129 -12.65 -0.22 4.77
CA GLY A 129 -12.87 -0.10 3.32
C GLY A 129 -12.69 -1.40 2.55
N VAL A 130 -11.80 -1.41 1.56
CA VAL A 130 -11.53 -2.61 0.74
C VAL A 130 -10.80 -3.70 1.53
N ILE A 131 -10.09 -3.35 2.59
CA ILE A 131 -9.32 -4.31 3.41
C ILE A 131 -10.27 -5.30 4.11
N SER A 132 -11.41 -4.84 4.64
CA SER A 132 -12.41 -5.76 5.20
C SER A 132 -12.95 -6.73 4.16
N LYS A 133 -13.12 -6.28 2.90
CA LYS A 133 -13.60 -7.14 1.81
C LYS A 133 -12.59 -8.25 1.48
N LEU A 134 -11.30 -7.92 1.43
CA LEU A 134 -10.22 -8.89 1.20
C LEU A 134 -10.17 -9.93 2.33
N ASN A 135 -10.16 -9.45 3.57
CA ASN A 135 -10.15 -10.30 4.77
C ASN A 135 -11.39 -11.22 4.84
N GLU A 136 -12.58 -10.69 4.56
CA GLU A 136 -13.79 -11.50 4.49
C GLU A 136 -13.78 -12.52 3.35
N ALA A 137 -13.24 -12.16 2.19
CA ALA A 137 -13.13 -13.05 1.05
C ALA A 137 -12.22 -14.25 1.37
N GLY A 138 -11.05 -14.02 1.99
CA GLY A 138 -10.15 -15.09 2.42
C GLY A 138 -10.78 -16.03 3.46
N LYS A 139 -11.60 -15.51 4.38
CA LYS A 139 -12.27 -16.32 5.41
C LYS A 139 -13.48 -17.11 4.91
N LYS A 140 -14.24 -16.56 3.97
CA LYS A 140 -15.53 -17.13 3.53
C LYS A 140 -15.41 -18.01 2.28
N ASN A 141 -14.46 -17.71 1.39
CA ASN A 141 -14.35 -18.39 0.10
C ASN A 141 -13.21 -19.40 0.13
N LYS A 142 -13.56 -20.69 0.02
CA LYS A 142 -12.54 -21.73 -0.12
C LYS A 142 -11.68 -21.48 -1.35
N GLY A 143 -10.37 -21.46 -1.16
CA GLY A 143 -9.38 -21.29 -2.23
C GLY A 143 -9.07 -19.83 -2.62
N VAL A 144 -9.52 -18.85 -1.83
CA VAL A 144 -9.10 -17.44 -1.96
C VAL A 144 -8.11 -17.12 -0.84
N CYS A 145 -6.96 -16.52 -1.18
CA CYS A 145 -5.92 -16.16 -0.22
C CYS A 145 -5.58 -14.67 -0.37
N HIS A 146 -5.60 -13.94 0.74
CA HIS A 146 -5.25 -12.51 0.77
C HIS A 146 -4.33 -12.18 1.94
N THR A 147 -3.54 -13.15 2.42
CA THR A 147 -2.66 -13.01 3.59
C THR A 147 -1.65 -11.89 3.42
N PHE A 148 -1.08 -11.70 2.22
CA PHE A 148 -0.19 -10.55 1.99
C PHE A 148 -0.94 -9.32 1.45
N MET A 149 -1.99 -9.53 0.67
CA MET A 149 -2.65 -8.44 -0.06
C MET A 149 -3.34 -7.44 0.87
N ASP A 150 -4.02 -7.87 1.93
CA ASP A 150 -4.74 -6.96 2.80
C ASP A 150 -3.78 -6.03 3.58
N ASP A 151 -2.65 -6.56 4.04
CA ASP A 151 -1.57 -5.81 4.69
C ASP A 151 -0.85 -4.84 3.74
N ILE A 152 -0.51 -5.29 2.52
CA ILE A 152 0.11 -4.42 1.51
C ILE A 152 -0.82 -3.25 1.18
N VAL A 153 -2.11 -3.52 0.98
CA VAL A 153 -3.12 -2.49 0.68
C VAL A 153 -3.27 -1.52 1.86
N GLY A 154 -3.33 -2.03 3.09
CA GLY A 154 -3.38 -1.21 4.30
C GLY A 154 -2.14 -0.33 4.46
N ALA A 155 -0.96 -0.87 4.18
CA ALA A 155 0.29 -0.14 4.27
C ALA A 155 0.41 0.96 3.22
N ILE A 156 -0.06 0.73 1.98
CA ILE A 156 -0.09 1.77 0.94
C ILE A 156 -1.02 2.91 1.36
N ALA A 157 -2.19 2.59 1.92
CA ALA A 157 -3.12 3.60 2.44
C ALA A 157 -2.51 4.39 3.61
N ALA A 158 -1.81 3.70 4.53
CA ALA A 158 -1.09 4.34 5.64
C ALA A 158 0.01 5.30 5.16
N ALA A 159 0.85 4.83 4.24
CA ALA A 159 1.93 5.63 3.65
C ALA A 159 1.37 6.83 2.84
N ALA A 160 0.27 6.64 2.10
CA ALA A 160 -0.39 7.72 1.38
C ALA A 160 -0.94 8.77 2.34
N SER A 161 -1.62 8.34 3.40
CA SER A 161 -2.09 9.23 4.47
C SER A 161 -0.95 10.05 5.09
N THR A 162 0.20 9.42 5.38
CA THR A 162 1.38 10.13 5.91
C THR A 162 1.97 11.11 4.91
N ARG A 163 2.08 10.74 3.63
CA ARG A 163 2.57 11.64 2.57
C ARG A 163 1.69 12.88 2.45
N VAL A 164 0.36 12.72 2.44
CA VAL A 164 -0.54 13.88 2.32
C VAL A 164 -0.39 14.81 3.53
N ALA A 165 -0.30 14.30 4.75
CA ALA A 165 -0.03 15.15 5.91
C ALA A 165 1.30 15.92 5.81
N GLN A 166 2.35 15.32 5.22
CA GLN A 166 3.61 16.01 4.97
C GLN A 166 3.45 17.14 3.95
N ILE A 167 2.76 16.87 2.83
CA ILE A 167 2.46 17.88 1.80
C ILE A 167 1.73 19.07 2.41
N GLU A 168 0.69 18.82 3.22
CA GLU A 168 -0.09 19.87 3.86
C GLU A 168 0.74 20.72 4.82
N ASN A 169 1.62 20.09 5.60
CA ASN A 169 2.55 20.82 6.47
C ASN A 169 3.56 21.65 5.67
N GLU A 170 4.07 21.14 4.55
CA GLU A 170 4.97 21.89 3.67
C GLU A 170 4.26 23.08 3.01
N ILE A 171 3.01 22.91 2.57
CA ILE A 171 2.20 24.00 2.01
C ILE A 171 1.97 25.08 3.05
N GLU A 172 1.65 24.71 4.30
CA GLU A 172 1.47 25.67 5.38
C GLU A 172 2.77 26.38 5.73
N ALA A 173 3.89 25.65 5.80
CA ALA A 173 5.21 26.23 6.08
C ALA A 173 5.62 27.28 5.04
N ARG A 174 5.26 27.09 3.76
CA ARG A 174 5.56 28.08 2.69
C ARG A 174 4.79 29.40 2.84
N LYS A 175 3.75 29.46 3.66
CA LYS A 175 3.03 30.70 3.96
C LYS A 175 3.75 31.56 5.01
N ASP A 176 4.79 31.04 5.65
CA ASP A 176 5.58 31.81 6.61
C ASP A 176 6.23 33.02 5.92
N PRO A 177 5.98 34.26 6.37
CA PRO A 177 6.53 35.47 5.75
C PRO A 177 8.06 35.55 5.73
N SER A 178 8.76 34.75 6.55
CA SER A 178 10.22 34.65 6.56
C SER A 178 10.78 33.75 5.45
N ILE A 179 9.94 32.93 4.82
CA ILE A 179 10.31 32.11 3.66
C ILE A 179 10.33 32.99 2.42
N ILE A 180 11.53 33.32 1.94
CA ILE A 180 11.72 33.96 0.64
C ILE A 180 11.92 32.84 -0.39
N GLU A 181 10.87 32.48 -1.15
CA GLU A 181 11.00 31.53 -2.25
C GLU A 181 11.99 32.08 -3.29
N GLN A 182 13.20 31.51 -3.33
CA GLN A 182 14.12 31.75 -4.43
C GLN A 182 13.64 30.94 -5.62
N PHE A 183 13.23 31.62 -6.68
CA PHE A 183 13.01 31.00 -7.98
C PHE A 183 14.29 30.27 -8.40
N LYS A 184 14.28 28.94 -8.36
CA LYS A 184 15.29 28.14 -9.06
C LYS A 184 14.91 28.13 -10.53
N LEU A 185 15.81 28.66 -11.36
CA LEU A 185 15.67 28.76 -12.81
C LEU A 185 15.81 27.41 -13.55
N PHE A 186 15.90 26.30 -12.82
CA PHE A 186 16.07 24.95 -13.33
C PHE A 186 15.40 23.94 -12.41
#